data_AF-A0A2V9FWB9-F1
#
_entry.id   AF-A0A2V9FWB9-F1
#
_cell.length_a   1.000
_cell.length_b   1.000
_cell.length_c   1.000
_cell.angle_alpha   90.00
_cell.angle_beta   90.00
_cell.angle_gamma   90.00
#
_symmetry.space_group_name_H-M   'P 1'
#
loop_
_entity.id
_entity.type
_entity.pdbx_description
1 polymer ?
#
loop_
_entity_poly.entity_id
_entity_poly.type
_entity_poly.pdbx_seq_one_letter_code
_entity_poly.pdbx_strand_id
1 'polypeptide(L)' 'MATTVWKGHLTFGLISMPVRMFAAARGERISFNQLHKQCHSRLKQPLFCPVCNRNVERSE' A
#
# COMPACT_ATOMS: atom_id res chain seq x y z
N MET A 1 -8.85 9.50 9.45
CA MET A 1 -8.72 10.84 8.82
C MET A 1 -8.86 10.71 7.30
N ALA A 2 -9.49 11.67 6.64
CA ALA A 2 -9.77 11.55 5.22
C ALA A 2 -8.52 11.75 4.35
N THR A 3 -7.98 10.66 3.80
CA THR A 3 -6.92 10.74 2.77
C THR A 3 -7.46 11.39 1.50
N THR A 4 -6.71 12.38 0.99
CA THR A 4 -6.93 12.99 -0.32
C THR A 4 -6.53 12.00 -1.40
N VAL A 5 -7.46 11.71 -2.31
CA VAL A 5 -7.23 10.79 -3.43
C VAL A 5 -6.38 11.49 -4.48
N TRP A 6 -6.65 12.76 -4.71
CA TRP A 6 -6.01 13.54 -5.75
C TRP A 6 -6.15 15.05 -5.47
N LYS A 7 -5.13 15.81 -5.86
CA LYS A 7 -5.13 17.27 -5.87
C LYS A 7 -4.84 17.74 -7.29
N GLY A 8 -5.59 18.72 -7.76
CA GLY A 8 -5.41 19.25 -9.10
C GLY A 8 -6.17 20.55 -9.32
N HIS A 9 -6.21 21.01 -10.56
CA HIS A 9 -6.94 22.20 -10.98
C HIS A 9 -8.03 21.80 -11.96
N LEU A 10 -9.24 22.34 -11.77
CA LEU A 10 -10.30 22.27 -12.77
C LEU A 10 -10.34 23.60 -13.52
N THR A 11 -10.28 23.51 -14.85
CA THR A 11 -10.36 24.64 -15.76
C THR A 11 -11.72 24.67 -16.44
N PHE A 12 -12.43 25.79 -16.31
CA PHE A 12 -13.70 26.06 -16.98
C PHE A 12 -13.53 27.31 -17.85
N GLY A 13 -13.34 27.11 -19.15
CA GLY A 13 -13.03 28.19 -20.09
C GLY A 13 -11.74 28.91 -19.69
N LEU A 14 -11.88 30.08 -19.07
CA LEU A 14 -10.78 30.96 -18.64
C LEU A 14 -10.52 30.95 -17.11
N ILE A 15 -11.32 30.23 -16.33
CA ILE A 15 -11.20 30.18 -14.87
C ILE A 15 -10.54 28.86 -14.45
N SER A 16 -9.48 28.94 -13.66
CA SER A 16 -8.81 27.77 -13.05
C SER A 16 -8.97 27.79 -11.53
N MET A 17 -9.58 26.77 -10.94
CA MET A 17 -9.74 26.66 -9.48
C MET A 17 -9.10 25.39 -8.94
N PRO A 18 -8.33 25.47 -7.83
CA PRO A 18 -7.72 24.31 -7.20
C PRO A 18 -8.78 23.46 -6.50
N VAL A 19 -8.72 22.15 -6.69
CA VAL A 19 -9.65 21.19 -6.08
C VAL A 19 -8.90 20.06 -5.37
N ARG A 20 -9.55 19.51 -4.34
CA ARG A 20 -9.07 18.33 -3.61
C ARG A 20 -10.17 17.28 -3.63
N MET A 21 -9.86 16.11 -4.18
CA MET A 21 -10.78 15.00 -4.24
C MET A 21 -10.60 14.12 -3.00
N PHE A 22 -11.73 13.76 -2.37
CA PHE A 22 -11.77 12.87 -1.22
C PHE A 22 -12.72 11.71 -1.50
N ALA A 23 -12.32 10.49 -1.14
CA ALA A 23 -13.21 9.34 -1.21
C ALA A 23 -14.34 9.49 -0.18
N ALA A 24 -15.59 9.51 -0.65
CA ALA A 24 -16.79 9.64 0.18
C ALA A 24 -17.05 8.38 1.02
N ALA A 25 -16.87 7.21 0.41
CA ALA A 25 -16.92 5.92 1.10
C ALA A 25 -15.53 5.31 1.19
N ARG A 26 -15.18 4.75 2.35
CA ARG A 26 -14.00 3.91 2.53
C ARG A 26 -14.47 2.53 2.91
N GLY A 27 -14.02 1.52 2.16
CA GLY A 27 -14.21 0.14 2.58
C GLY A 27 -13.35 -0.14 3.79
N GLU A 28 -13.95 -0.55 4.90
CA GLU A 28 -13.21 -1.13 6.02
C GLU A 28 -12.71 -2.51 5.57
N ARG A 29 -11.40 -2.69 5.55
CA ARG A 29 -10.76 -3.98 5.28
C ARG A 29 -10.05 -4.42 6.54
N ILE A 30 -10.41 -5.60 7.03
CA ILE A 30 -9.69 -6.27 8.11
C ILE A 30 -8.48 -6.98 7.46
N SER A 31 -7.29 -6.50 7.76
CA SER A 31 -6.04 -7.17 7.35
C SER A 31 -5.53 -8.04 8.50
N PHE A 32 -5.25 -9.31 8.23
CA PHE A 32 -4.61 -10.20 9.19
C PHE A 32 -3.10 -10.20 9.00
N ASN A 33 -2.38 -10.24 10.13
CA ASN A 33 -0.95 -10.53 10.10
C ASN A 33 -0.76 -12.04 10.23
N GLN A 34 0.09 -12.63 9.39
CA GLN A 34 0.51 -14.01 9.59
C GLN A 34 1.48 -14.06 10.77
N LEU A 35 1.07 -14.70 11.86
CA LEU A 35 1.86 -14.85 13.08
C LEU A 35 2.39 -16.27 13.22
N HIS A 36 3.64 -16.41 13.68
CA HIS A 36 4.19 -17.70 14.04
C HIS A 36 3.47 -18.26 15.28
N LYS A 37 2.97 -19.50 15.22
CA LYS A 37 2.11 -20.10 16.25
C LYS A 37 2.75 -20.16 17.65
N GLN A 38 4.07 -20.34 17.73
CA GLN A 38 4.78 -20.42 19.02
C GLN A 38 5.17 -19.04 19.55
N CYS A 39 5.90 -18.24 18.75
CA CYS A 39 6.46 -16.97 19.23
C CYS A 39 5.60 -15.74 18.96
N HIS A 40 4.43 -15.90 18.31
CA HIS A 40 3.49 -14.82 17.99
C HIS A 40 4.11 -13.64 17.21
N SER A 41 5.28 -13.87 16.60
CA SER A 41 5.96 -12.87 15.80
C SER A 41 5.40 -12.86 14.38
N ARG A 42 5.51 -11.71 13.70
CA ARG A 42 5.11 -11.58 12.30
C ARG A 42 6.05 -12.40 11.41
N LEU A 43 5.47 -13.27 10.59
CA LEU A 43 6.21 -14.04 9.59
C LEU A 43 6.73 -13.11 8.48
N LYS A 44 8.00 -13.28 8.10
CA LYS A 44 8.61 -12.67 6.91
C LYS A 44 8.77 -13.75 5.85
N GLN A 45 8.50 -13.43 4.59
CA GLN A 45 8.66 -14.35 3.46
C GLN A 45 9.98 -14.03 2.73
N PRO A 46 11.07 -14.79 2.99
CA PRO A 46 12.31 -14.69 2.24
C PRO A 46 12.15 -15.27 0.83
N LEU A 47 12.87 -14.70 -0.15
CA LEU A 47 12.98 -15.28 -1.50
C LEU A 47 14.16 -16.24 -1.50
N PHE A 48 13.91 -17.53 -1.69
CA PHE A 48 14.95 -18.56 -1.60
C PHE A 48 15.28 -19.15 -2.98
N CYS A 49 16.57 -19.17 -3.35
CA CYS A 49 17.03 -19.79 -4.59
C CYS A 49 17.49 -21.25 -4.33
N PRO A 50 16.86 -22.26 -4.97
CA PRO A 50 17.21 -23.67 -4.75
C PRO A 50 18.55 -24.08 -5.38
N VAL A 51 19.05 -23.34 -6.38
CA VAL A 51 20.31 -23.67 -7.06
C VAL A 51 21.52 -23.25 -6.22
N CYS A 52 21.48 -22.04 -5.65
CA CYS A 52 22.57 -21.47 -4.85
C CYS A 52 22.38 -21.71 -3.34
N ASN A 53 21.29 -22.35 -2.94
CA ASN A 53 20.91 -22.65 -1.55
C ASN A 53 20.99 -21.42 -0.61
N ARG A 54 20.62 -20.24 -1.11
CA ARG A 54 20.74 -18.95 -0.39
C ARG A 54 19.46 -18.13 -0.49
N ASN A 55 19.24 -17.29 0.53
CA ASN A 55 18.22 -16.24 0.50
C ASN A 55 18.70 -15.11 -0.43
N VAL A 56 17.83 -14.70 -1.36
CA VAL A 56 18.10 -13.68 -2.38
C VAL A 56 17.34 -12.40 -2.00
N GLU A 57 17.94 -11.24 -2.23
CA GLU A 57 17.23 -9.98 -2.09
C GLU A 57 16.26 -9.76 -3.27
N ARG A 58 15.26 -8.88 -3.08
CA ARG A 58 14.24 -8.63 -4.10
C ARG A 58 14.74 -7.79 -5.30
N SER A 59 16.00 -7.37 -5.25
CA SER A 59 16.64 -6.44 -6.19
C SER A 59 17.72 -7.11 -7.07
N GLU A 60 18.06 -8.37 -6.77
CA GLU A 60 18.99 -9.21 -7.54
C GLU A 60 18.18 -10.09 -8.51
#